data_AF-A0A0G2EK95-F1
#
_entry.id   AF-A0A0G2EK95-F1
#
_cell.length_a   1.000
_cell.length_b   1.000
_cell.length_c   1.000
_cell.angle_alpha   90.00
_cell.angle_beta   90.00
_cell.angle_gamma   90.00
#
_symmetry.space_group_name_H-M   'P 1'
#
loop_
_entity.id
_entity.type
_entity.pdbx_description
1 polymer ?
#
loop_
_entity_poly.entity_id
_entity_poly.type
_entity_poly.pdbx_seq_one_letter_code
_entity_poly.pdbx_strand_id
1 'polypeptide(L)'
;MNKKGGLIVDSNMVDGAGFLATFARLSLKTSVWDGKRGTNLLDGGCPYYSCYECKDLGKYVAVGALEPQFFQQLLHGLDLDIKDVLPPGVTDRSDKTGWTFMKKTFESKIKEKTRDEWEKIFEGVDACVTPVKEMVELENEGYRNKMPVHVHDMLARDENGGGHPDDGIGWIEEGMSVGENAEQILGEWLGWEKEVDWREVNGTLVKVGKGSKESKL
;
A
#
# COMPACT_ATOMS: atom_id res chain seq x y z
N MET A 1 7.58 28.70 -29.87
CA MET A 1 8.79 27.96 -29.42
C MET A 1 8.52 27.41 -28.03
N ASN A 2 8.13 26.13 -27.92
CA ASN A 2 7.99 25.46 -26.62
C ASN A 2 9.40 25.18 -26.06
N LYS A 3 9.86 26.00 -25.10
CA LYS A 3 11.04 25.62 -24.32
C LYS A 3 10.64 24.45 -23.42
N LYS A 4 10.94 23.23 -23.86
CA LYS A 4 10.98 22.06 -22.97
C LYS A 4 12.19 22.24 -22.03
N GLY A 5 12.01 23.01 -20.96
CA GLY A 5 13.03 23.18 -19.92
C GLY A 5 12.89 22.09 -18.85
N GLY A 6 14.00 21.66 -18.27
CA GLY A 6 13.98 20.79 -17.08
C GLY A 6 13.38 21.51 -15.88
N LEU A 7 12.88 20.72 -14.92
CA LEU A 7 12.33 21.21 -13.65
C LEU A 7 13.07 20.54 -12.48
N ILE A 8 13.18 21.25 -11.36
CA ILE A 8 13.67 20.70 -10.10
C ILE A 8 12.46 20.16 -9.33
N VAL A 9 12.54 18.90 -8.91
CA VAL A 9 11.54 18.24 -8.06
C VAL A 9 12.15 18.05 -6.68
N ASP A 10 11.54 18.66 -5.66
CA ASP A 10 11.91 18.44 -4.26
C ASP A 10 10.96 17.40 -3.65
N SER A 11 11.52 16.43 -2.94
CA SER A 11 10.80 15.37 -2.25
C SER A 11 11.55 14.98 -0.99
N ASN A 12 10.85 14.96 0.14
CA ASN A 12 11.40 14.52 1.41
C ASN A 12 10.44 13.59 2.15
N MET A 13 11.00 12.72 2.99
CA MET A 13 10.23 11.70 3.72
C MET A 13 9.19 12.30 4.67
N VAL A 14 9.45 13.49 5.21
CA VAL A 14 8.58 14.15 6.18
C VAL A 14 7.30 14.65 5.52
N ASP A 15 7.41 15.29 4.36
CA ASP A 15 6.27 15.75 3.58
C ASP A 15 5.46 14.57 3.03
N GLY A 16 6.13 13.50 2.59
CA GLY A 16 5.47 12.26 2.18
C GLY A 16 4.62 11.65 3.31
N ALA A 17 5.21 11.47 4.50
CA ALA A 17 4.48 10.99 5.67
C ALA A 17 3.36 11.96 6.11
N GLY A 18 3.63 13.27 6.04
CA GLY A 18 2.68 14.33 6.35
C GLY A 18 1.45 14.31 5.43
N PHE A 19 1.68 14.10 4.12
CA PHE A 19 0.63 13.96 3.12
C PHE A 19 -0.28 12.76 3.41
N LEU A 20 0.29 11.59 3.67
CA LEU A 20 -0.48 10.38 4.02
C LEU A 20 -1.32 10.57 5.31
N ALA A 21 -0.83 11.37 6.25
CA ALA A 21 -1.52 11.68 7.51
C ALA A 21 -2.60 12.77 7.38
N THR A 22 -2.81 13.38 6.20
CA THR A 22 -3.69 14.53 6.01
C THR A 22 -5.11 14.25 6.50
N PHE A 23 -5.69 13.11 6.09
CA PHE A 23 -7.05 12.73 6.49
C PHE A 23 -7.18 12.66 8.02
N ALA A 24 -6.35 11.86 8.68
CA ALA A 24 -6.38 11.70 10.13
C ALA A 24 -6.19 13.05 10.86
N ARG A 25 -5.27 13.91 10.40
CA ARG A 25 -5.01 15.22 10.99
C ARG A 25 -6.20 16.18 10.84
N LEU A 26 -6.86 16.19 9.69
CA LEU A 26 -8.04 17.04 9.48
C LEU A 26 -9.25 16.51 10.26
N SER A 27 -9.39 15.19 10.37
CA SER A 27 -10.47 14.54 11.12
C SER A 27 -10.41 14.79 12.63
N LEU A 28 -9.27 15.21 13.19
CA LEU A 28 -9.16 15.64 14.61
C LEU A 28 -10.14 16.76 14.98
N LYS A 29 -10.62 17.54 14.00
CA LYS A 29 -11.59 18.62 14.20
C LYS A 29 -13.06 18.16 14.10
N THR A 30 -13.28 16.86 13.95
CA THR A 30 -14.60 16.24 13.74
C THR A 30 -14.73 15.01 14.63
N SER A 31 -15.97 14.54 14.87
CA SER A 31 -16.23 13.33 15.66
C SER A 31 -15.69 12.03 15.03
N VAL A 32 -15.14 12.10 13.82
CA VAL A 32 -14.50 10.97 13.13
C VAL A 32 -13.20 10.55 13.84
N TRP A 33 -12.43 11.50 14.39
CA TRP A 33 -11.12 11.23 15.01
C TRP A 33 -10.74 12.21 16.14
N ASP A 34 -11.69 12.69 16.94
CA ASP A 34 -11.44 13.64 18.05
C ASP A 34 -10.99 13.00 19.38
N GLY A 35 -11.03 11.67 19.48
CA GLY A 35 -10.68 10.88 20.66
C GLY A 35 -9.28 10.27 20.65
N LYS A 36 -8.97 9.49 21.68
CA LYS A 36 -7.70 8.73 21.78
C LYS A 36 -7.62 7.67 20.69
N ARG A 37 -6.41 7.29 20.28
CA ARG A 37 -6.17 6.18 19.34
C ARG A 37 -6.95 4.92 19.75
N GLY A 38 -7.63 4.30 18.80
CA GLY A 38 -8.42 3.08 18.97
C GLY A 38 -9.80 3.30 19.59
N THR A 39 -10.27 4.55 19.67
CA THR A 39 -11.60 4.90 20.23
C THR A 39 -12.48 5.65 19.23
N ASN A 40 -11.98 5.85 18.01
CA ASN A 40 -12.59 6.66 16.99
C ASN A 40 -13.28 5.81 15.92
N LEU A 41 -13.92 6.49 14.96
CA LEU A 41 -14.73 5.83 13.94
C LEU A 41 -13.87 4.97 13.00
N LEU A 42 -12.69 5.45 12.61
CA LEU A 42 -11.87 4.87 11.54
C LEU A 42 -10.48 4.39 11.98
N ASP A 43 -10.28 4.20 13.29
CA ASP A 43 -8.98 3.80 13.86
C ASP A 43 -9.04 2.49 14.67
N GLY A 44 -10.09 1.70 14.45
CA GLY A 44 -10.35 0.41 15.11
C GLY A 44 -11.21 0.48 16.36
N GLY A 45 -11.68 1.67 16.76
CA GLY A 45 -12.61 1.85 17.87
C GLY A 45 -14.05 1.44 17.54
N CYS A 46 -14.51 1.71 16.32
CA CYS A 46 -15.86 1.36 15.88
C CYS A 46 -15.98 -0.16 15.60
N PRO A 47 -16.96 -0.87 16.21
CA PRO A 47 -17.08 -2.32 16.04
C PRO A 47 -17.38 -2.74 14.59
N TYR A 48 -18.11 -1.94 13.83
CA TYR A 48 -18.40 -2.21 12.43
C TYR A 48 -17.39 -1.53 11.48
N TYR A 49 -16.21 -1.14 11.99
CA TYR A 49 -15.05 -0.69 11.23
C TYR A 49 -13.75 -1.18 11.91
N SER A 50 -13.49 -2.48 11.85
CA SER A 50 -12.40 -3.14 12.57
C SER A 50 -12.01 -4.47 11.93
N CYS A 51 -10.90 -5.05 12.40
CA CYS A 51 -10.49 -6.40 12.01
C CYS A 51 -10.77 -7.38 13.16
N TYR A 52 -11.25 -8.57 12.80
CA TYR A 52 -11.63 -9.61 13.74
C TYR A 52 -10.92 -10.92 13.42
N GLU A 53 -10.37 -11.55 14.45
CA GLU A 53 -9.73 -12.86 14.35
C GLU A 53 -10.80 -13.93 14.13
N CYS A 54 -10.57 -14.79 13.15
CA CYS A 54 -11.44 -15.92 12.82
C CYS A 54 -11.12 -17.14 13.70
N LYS A 55 -11.77 -18.27 13.43
CA LYS A 55 -11.53 -19.53 14.14
C LYS A 55 -10.12 -20.09 13.92
N ASP A 56 -9.61 -19.92 12.71
CA ASP A 56 -8.26 -20.24 12.30
C ASP A 56 -7.28 -19.19 12.82
N LEU A 57 -6.41 -19.61 13.74
CA LEU A 57 -5.51 -18.74 14.50
C LEU A 57 -4.67 -17.85 13.56
N GLY A 58 -4.65 -16.55 13.83
CA GLY A 58 -3.89 -15.58 13.04
C GLY A 58 -4.52 -15.21 11.69
N LYS A 59 -5.67 -15.78 11.33
CA LYS A 59 -6.46 -15.36 10.17
C LYS A 59 -7.55 -14.39 10.59
N TYR A 60 -7.78 -13.38 9.76
CA TYR A 60 -8.66 -12.26 10.08
C TYR A 60 -9.62 -11.93 8.93
N VAL A 61 -10.76 -11.35 9.28
CA VAL A 61 -11.62 -10.61 8.35
C VAL A 61 -11.61 -9.12 8.74
N ALA A 62 -11.66 -8.25 7.74
CA ALA A 62 -11.85 -6.82 7.91
C ALA A 62 -13.32 -6.47 7.67
N VAL A 63 -13.91 -5.75 8.62
CA VAL A 63 -15.30 -5.26 8.56
C VAL A 63 -15.26 -3.75 8.40
N GLY A 64 -15.99 -3.21 7.43
CA GLY A 64 -16.08 -1.78 7.12
C GLY A 64 -17.51 -1.30 6.83
N ALA A 65 -18.50 -1.80 7.57
CA ALA A 65 -19.93 -1.57 7.33
C ALA A 65 -20.46 -0.29 8.03
N LEU A 66 -19.96 0.89 7.64
CA LEU A 66 -20.34 2.17 8.26
C LEU A 66 -21.76 2.60 7.89
N GLU A 67 -22.16 2.37 6.65
CA GLU A 67 -23.46 2.73 6.12
C GLU A 67 -24.56 1.80 6.66
N PRO A 68 -25.75 2.33 7.01
CA PRO A 68 -26.81 1.53 7.64
C PRO A 68 -27.20 0.27 6.85
N GLN A 69 -27.27 0.35 5.52
CA GLN A 69 -27.64 -0.77 4.67
C GLN A 69 -26.58 -1.87 4.67
N PHE A 70 -25.29 -1.52 4.65
CA PHE A 70 -24.22 -2.52 4.70
C PHE A 70 -24.13 -3.15 6.09
N PHE A 71 -24.41 -2.37 7.15
CA PHE A 71 -24.50 -2.88 8.50
C PHE A 71 -25.63 -3.92 8.66
N GLN A 72 -26.79 -3.71 8.01
CA GLN A 72 -27.86 -4.72 8.00
C GLN A 72 -27.42 -6.01 7.30
N GLN A 73 -26.73 -5.89 6.17
CA GLN A 73 -26.19 -7.05 5.45
C GLN A 73 -25.11 -7.78 6.26
N LEU A 74 -24.27 -7.05 6.99
CA LEU A 74 -23.32 -7.61 7.95
C LEU A 74 -24.03 -8.46 9.01
N LEU A 75 -25.06 -7.91 9.66
CA LEU A 75 -25.83 -8.62 10.68
C LEU A 75 -26.48 -9.89 10.10
N HIS A 76 -27.08 -9.78 8.92
CA HIS A 76 -27.67 -10.93 8.23
C HIS A 76 -26.65 -12.02 7.93
N GLY A 77 -25.47 -11.68 7.38
CA GLY A 77 -24.41 -12.65 7.12
C GLY A 77 -23.81 -13.25 8.39
N LEU A 78 -23.80 -12.50 9.50
CA LEU A 78 -23.43 -13.00 10.81
C LEU A 78 -24.53 -13.80 11.51
N ASP A 79 -25.74 -13.92 10.93
CA ASP A 79 -26.90 -14.54 11.59
C ASP A 79 -27.18 -13.89 12.97
N LEU A 80 -27.22 -12.55 12.98
CA LEU A 80 -27.50 -11.72 14.15
C LEU A 80 -28.59 -10.69 13.82
N ASP A 81 -29.33 -10.27 14.85
CA ASP A 81 -30.22 -9.12 14.80
C ASP A 81 -29.63 -7.91 15.54
N ILE A 82 -30.18 -6.72 15.30
CA ILE A 82 -29.79 -5.48 16.01
C ILE A 82 -29.87 -5.61 17.54
N LYS A 83 -30.83 -6.39 18.04
CA LYS A 83 -31.04 -6.65 19.48
C LYS A 83 -29.93 -7.50 20.10
N ASP A 84 -29.20 -8.28 19.30
CA ASP A 84 -28.13 -9.17 19.78
C ASP A 84 -26.81 -8.41 19.94
N VAL A 85 -26.70 -7.26 19.28
CA VAL A 85 -25.47 -6.46 19.19
C VAL A 85 -25.54 -5.14 19.95
N LEU A 86 -26.71 -4.75 20.45
CA LEU A 86 -26.90 -3.57 21.30
C LEU A 86 -27.24 -3.98 22.74
N PRO A 87 -26.59 -3.39 23.75
CA PRO A 87 -26.96 -3.65 25.14
C PRO A 87 -28.32 -3.00 25.48
N PRO A 88 -29.01 -3.48 26.54
CA PRO A 88 -30.26 -2.88 26.98
C PRO A 88 -30.13 -1.37 27.25
N GLY A 89 -31.07 -0.58 26.72
CA GLY A 89 -31.08 0.87 26.86
C GLY A 89 -30.32 1.64 25.77
N VAL A 90 -29.57 0.95 24.91
CA VAL A 90 -28.94 1.56 23.72
C VAL A 90 -29.77 1.20 22.49
N THR A 91 -30.20 2.22 21.73
CA THR A 91 -31.03 2.06 20.53
C THR A 91 -30.34 2.47 19.24
N ASP A 92 -29.21 3.19 19.34
CA ASP A 92 -28.42 3.63 18.20
C ASP A 92 -27.04 2.98 18.22
N ARG A 93 -26.66 2.31 17.12
CA ARG A 93 -25.33 1.73 16.92
C ARG A 93 -24.21 2.77 16.96
N SER A 94 -24.51 4.04 16.69
CA SER A 94 -23.53 5.13 16.75
C SER A 94 -23.20 5.56 18.19
N ASP A 95 -24.01 5.14 19.17
CA ASP A 95 -23.74 5.37 20.58
C ASP A 95 -22.54 4.53 21.04
N LYS A 96 -21.42 5.23 21.28
CA LYS A 96 -20.15 4.63 21.69
C LYS A 96 -20.23 3.88 23.03
N THR A 97 -21.24 4.16 23.86
CA THR A 97 -21.43 3.42 25.13
C THR A 97 -21.76 1.95 24.88
N GLY A 98 -22.40 1.63 23.74
CA GLY A 98 -22.72 0.26 23.34
C GLY A 98 -21.60 -0.48 22.60
N TRP A 99 -20.56 0.22 22.13
CA TRP A 99 -19.55 -0.37 21.24
C TRP A 99 -18.77 -1.53 21.84
N THR A 100 -18.46 -1.46 23.14
CA THR A 100 -17.75 -2.56 23.82
C THR A 100 -18.57 -3.86 23.80
N PHE A 101 -19.89 -3.77 23.94
CA PHE A 101 -20.78 -4.92 23.88
C PHE A 101 -20.84 -5.48 22.45
N MET A 102 -21.11 -4.62 21.47
CA MET A 102 -21.16 -4.99 20.05
C MET A 102 -19.87 -5.65 19.58
N LYS A 103 -18.71 -5.09 19.93
CA LYS A 103 -17.41 -5.63 19.56
C LYS A 103 -17.22 -7.06 20.08
N LYS A 104 -17.59 -7.31 21.35
CA LYS A 104 -17.51 -8.67 21.93
C LYS A 104 -18.46 -9.65 21.24
N THR A 105 -19.66 -9.22 20.87
CA THR A 105 -20.60 -10.06 20.11
C THR A 105 -20.01 -10.42 18.75
N PHE A 106 -19.44 -9.46 18.01
CA PHE A 106 -18.78 -9.72 16.74
C PHE A 106 -17.54 -10.61 16.90
N GLU A 107 -16.67 -10.36 17.87
CA GLU A 107 -15.51 -11.21 18.19
C GLU A 107 -15.94 -12.65 18.44
N SER A 108 -16.98 -12.87 19.27
CA SER A 108 -17.49 -14.21 19.56
C SER A 108 -18.05 -14.87 18.30
N LYS A 109 -18.86 -14.14 17.52
CA LYS A 109 -19.54 -14.70 16.35
C LYS A 109 -18.54 -15.06 15.24
N ILE A 110 -17.61 -14.15 14.95
CA ILE A 110 -16.61 -14.34 13.89
C ILE A 110 -15.65 -15.50 14.24
N LYS A 111 -15.38 -15.75 15.53
CA LYS A 111 -14.58 -16.90 15.97
C LYS A 111 -15.24 -18.27 15.76
N GLU A 112 -16.50 -18.34 15.35
CA GLU A 112 -17.19 -19.61 15.10
C GLU A 112 -16.79 -20.26 13.77
N LYS A 113 -16.26 -19.50 12.81
CA LYS A 113 -15.90 -19.99 11.47
C LYS A 113 -14.51 -19.54 11.03
N THR A 114 -13.93 -20.28 10.11
CA THR A 114 -12.66 -19.95 9.46
C THR A 114 -12.82 -18.72 8.56
N ARG A 115 -11.71 -18.06 8.22
CA ARG A 115 -11.72 -16.91 7.30
C ARG A 115 -12.35 -17.27 5.94
N ASP A 116 -12.00 -18.42 5.38
CA ASP A 116 -12.48 -18.85 4.06
C ASP A 116 -13.99 -19.18 4.09
N GLU A 117 -14.51 -19.69 5.22
CA GLU A 117 -15.96 -19.85 5.41
C GLU A 117 -16.67 -18.48 5.46
N TRP A 118 -16.09 -17.47 6.12
CA TRP A 118 -16.65 -16.11 6.12
C TRP A 118 -16.58 -15.45 4.75
N GLU A 119 -15.47 -15.62 4.03
CA GLU A 119 -15.33 -15.14 2.66
C GLU A 119 -16.46 -15.67 1.78
N LYS A 120 -16.76 -16.98 1.87
CA LYS A 120 -17.87 -17.60 1.14
C LYS A 120 -19.25 -17.07 1.56
N ILE A 121 -19.45 -16.77 2.85
CA ILE A 121 -20.73 -16.23 3.36
C ILE A 121 -20.97 -14.80 2.84
N PHE A 122 -19.92 -14.00 2.77
CA PHE A 122 -19.99 -12.60 2.35
C PHE A 122 -19.71 -12.38 0.87
N GLU A 123 -19.42 -13.44 0.11
CA GLU A 123 -19.22 -13.37 -1.33
C GLU A 123 -20.47 -12.82 -2.03
N GLY A 124 -20.31 -11.71 -2.76
CA GLY A 124 -21.42 -11.03 -3.45
C GLY A 124 -22.42 -10.33 -2.52
N VAL A 125 -22.14 -10.24 -1.22
CA VAL A 125 -22.96 -9.52 -0.24
C VAL A 125 -22.36 -8.13 -0.02
N ASP A 126 -23.19 -7.09 -0.19
CA ASP A 126 -22.83 -5.70 0.14
C ASP A 126 -22.77 -5.47 1.67
N ALA A 127 -21.92 -6.22 2.37
CA ALA A 127 -21.71 -6.14 3.81
C ALA A 127 -20.38 -5.46 4.19
N CYS A 128 -19.56 -5.08 3.20
CA CYS A 128 -18.22 -4.51 3.41
C CYS A 128 -17.34 -5.39 4.32
N VAL A 129 -17.39 -6.71 4.13
CA VAL A 129 -16.52 -7.68 4.80
C VAL A 129 -15.56 -8.28 3.79
N THR A 130 -14.27 -8.33 4.12
CA THR A 130 -13.24 -8.88 3.24
C THR A 130 -12.26 -9.76 4.03
N PRO A 131 -11.68 -10.81 3.41
CA PRO A 131 -10.59 -11.54 4.03
C PRO A 131 -9.35 -10.65 4.15
N VAL A 132 -8.67 -10.70 5.29
CA VAL A 132 -7.32 -10.14 5.40
C VAL A 132 -6.36 -11.17 4.79
N LYS A 133 -5.84 -10.86 3.60
CA LYS A 133 -4.90 -11.72 2.87
C LYS A 133 -3.47 -11.50 3.32
N GLU A 134 -2.72 -12.59 3.38
CA GLU A 134 -1.28 -12.59 3.57
C GLU A 134 -0.55 -12.30 2.25
N MET A 135 0.69 -11.84 2.33
CA MET A 135 1.48 -11.47 1.15
C MET A 135 1.63 -12.63 0.14
N VAL A 136 1.85 -13.85 0.63
CA VAL A 136 1.98 -15.04 -0.21
C VAL A 136 0.67 -15.36 -0.95
N GLU A 137 -0.48 -15.12 -0.30
CA GLU A 137 -1.79 -15.31 -0.94
C GLU A 137 -1.99 -14.29 -2.06
N LEU A 138 -1.66 -13.02 -1.80
CA LEU A 138 -1.69 -11.98 -2.82
C LEU A 138 -0.79 -12.31 -4.01
N GLU A 139 0.44 -12.78 -3.74
CA GLU A 139 1.42 -13.18 -4.76
C GLU A 139 0.90 -14.31 -5.66
N ASN A 140 0.38 -15.36 -5.05
CA ASN A 140 -0.20 -16.49 -5.79
C ASN A 140 -1.42 -16.10 -6.64
N GLU A 141 -2.13 -15.04 -6.25
CA GLU A 141 -3.27 -14.49 -6.99
C GLU A 141 -2.86 -13.45 -8.06
N GLY A 142 -1.57 -13.13 -8.17
CA GLY A 142 -1.06 -12.19 -9.16
C GLY A 142 -1.39 -10.73 -8.84
N TYR A 143 -1.27 -10.33 -7.56
CA TYR A 143 -1.49 -8.93 -7.17
C TYR A 143 -0.63 -7.95 -7.98
N ARG A 144 -1.21 -6.80 -8.28
CA ARG A 144 -0.58 -5.80 -9.14
C ARG A 144 0.20 -4.78 -8.31
N ASN A 145 1.53 -4.81 -8.45
CA ASN A 145 2.41 -3.81 -7.84
C ASN A 145 2.43 -2.53 -8.66
N LYS A 146 1.47 -1.62 -8.43
CA LYS A 146 1.52 -0.27 -9.01
C LYS A 146 2.23 0.70 -8.08
N MET A 147 3.17 1.44 -8.65
CA MET A 147 3.76 2.58 -7.95
C MET A 147 2.74 3.74 -7.87
N PRO A 148 2.66 4.46 -6.74
CA PRO A 148 1.80 5.64 -6.63
C PRO A 148 2.17 6.76 -7.60
N VAL A 149 3.42 6.77 -8.06
CA VAL A 149 3.97 7.73 -9.00
C VAL A 149 4.59 6.96 -10.17
N HIS A 150 4.15 7.29 -11.38
CA HIS A 150 4.73 6.80 -12.62
C HIS A 150 5.56 7.91 -13.25
N VAL A 151 6.78 7.58 -13.69
CA VAL A 151 7.55 8.49 -14.52
C VAL A 151 7.41 8.04 -15.97
N HIS A 152 6.97 8.96 -16.82
CA HIS A 152 6.95 8.77 -18.27
C HIS A 152 8.18 9.47 -18.87
N ASP A 153 8.84 8.82 -19.82
CA ASP A 153 9.94 9.37 -20.64
C ASP A 153 11.22 9.78 -19.87
N MET A 154 11.92 8.81 -19.24
CA MET A 154 13.29 9.01 -18.77
C MET A 154 14.34 8.60 -19.82
N LEU A 155 15.47 9.32 -19.83
CA LEU A 155 16.66 8.99 -20.64
C LEU A 155 17.28 7.62 -20.29
N ALA A 156 16.95 7.06 -19.12
CA ALA A 156 17.48 5.79 -18.61
C ALA A 156 16.61 4.56 -18.97
N ARG A 157 15.72 4.66 -19.96
CA ARG A 157 14.99 3.49 -20.46
C ARG A 157 15.89 2.70 -21.40
N ASP A 158 15.93 1.38 -21.22
CA ASP A 158 16.44 0.48 -22.26
C ASP A 158 15.45 0.41 -23.44
N GLU A 159 15.92 -0.16 -24.54
CA GLU A 159 15.18 -0.34 -25.80
C GLU A 159 13.92 -1.20 -25.68
N ASN A 160 13.75 -1.93 -24.57
CA ASN A 160 12.61 -2.80 -24.30
C ASN A 160 11.59 -2.17 -23.33
N GLY A 161 11.81 -0.92 -22.90
CA GLY A 161 10.92 -0.23 -21.96
C GLY A 161 11.11 -0.65 -20.51
N GLY A 162 12.19 -1.39 -20.22
CA GLY A 162 12.54 -1.99 -18.94
C GLY A 162 12.47 -1.01 -17.78
N GLY A 163 11.84 -1.46 -16.70
CA GLY A 163 11.61 -0.69 -15.47
C GLY A 163 10.14 -0.42 -15.15
N HIS A 164 9.18 -0.94 -15.94
CA HIS A 164 7.76 -0.79 -15.65
C HIS A 164 7.17 -2.07 -15.00
N PRO A 165 6.65 -2.00 -13.77
CA PRO A 165 6.07 -3.17 -13.09
C PRO A 165 4.83 -3.78 -13.77
N ASP A 166 4.18 -3.08 -14.72
CA ASP A 166 3.01 -3.61 -15.44
C ASP A 166 3.35 -4.51 -16.64
N ASP A 167 4.62 -4.84 -16.88
CA ASP A 167 5.03 -5.65 -18.03
C ASP A 167 4.74 -7.15 -17.84
N GLY A 168 4.12 -7.53 -16.70
CA GLY A 168 3.76 -8.91 -16.36
C GLY A 168 4.92 -9.77 -15.86
N ILE A 169 6.12 -9.20 -15.78
CA ILE A 169 7.37 -9.88 -15.41
C ILE A 169 7.67 -9.74 -13.89
N GLY A 170 6.97 -8.85 -13.19
CA GLY A 170 7.23 -8.54 -11.78
C GLY A 170 8.47 -7.68 -11.59
N TRP A 171 9.04 -7.68 -10.38
CA TRP A 171 10.32 -7.04 -10.09
C TRP A 171 11.46 -8.03 -10.37
N ILE A 172 12.47 -7.61 -11.13
CA ILE A 172 13.71 -8.38 -11.27
C ILE A 172 14.54 -8.10 -10.02
N GLU A 173 14.79 -9.13 -9.21
CA GLU A 173 15.55 -9.03 -7.95
C GLU A 173 17.07 -8.96 -8.16
N GLU A 174 17.55 -9.06 -9.39
CA GLU A 174 18.97 -8.87 -9.71
C GLU A 174 19.36 -7.41 -9.47
N GLY A 175 19.79 -7.14 -8.24
CA GLY A 175 20.41 -5.86 -7.90
C GLY A 175 21.69 -5.68 -8.71
N MET A 176 21.93 -4.47 -9.21
CA MET A 176 23.15 -4.16 -9.92
C MET A 176 24.36 -4.27 -8.98
N SER A 177 25.42 -4.90 -9.48
CA SER A 177 26.74 -4.91 -8.87
C SER A 177 27.46 -3.57 -9.05
N VAL A 178 28.43 -3.30 -8.16
CA VAL A 178 29.24 -2.08 -8.27
C VAL A 178 30.03 -2.10 -9.57
N GLY A 179 29.82 -1.09 -10.42
CA GLY A 179 30.50 -0.97 -11.72
C GLY A 179 29.84 -1.76 -12.85
N GLU A 180 28.70 -2.41 -12.61
CA GLU A 180 27.93 -3.08 -13.65
C GLU A 180 27.60 -2.10 -14.79
N ASN A 181 27.83 -2.54 -16.04
CA ASN A 181 27.62 -1.75 -17.26
C ASN A 181 28.40 -0.42 -17.36
N ALA A 182 29.37 -0.16 -16.47
CA ALA A 182 30.09 1.12 -16.46
C ALA A 182 30.83 1.42 -17.78
N GLU A 183 31.49 0.42 -18.39
CA GLU A 183 32.20 0.59 -19.65
C GLU A 183 31.25 0.93 -20.81
N GLN A 184 30.12 0.21 -20.90
CA GLN A 184 29.09 0.47 -21.91
C GLN A 184 28.49 1.87 -21.75
N ILE A 185 28.04 2.24 -20.55
CA ILE A 185 27.39 3.53 -20.28
C ILE A 185 28.36 4.69 -20.55
N LEU A 186 29.62 4.58 -20.13
CA LEU A 186 30.62 5.62 -20.39
C LEU A 186 30.95 5.75 -21.88
N GLY A 187 30.98 4.63 -22.61
CA GLY A 187 31.12 4.63 -24.07
C GLY A 187 29.93 5.29 -24.76
N GLU A 188 28.71 4.97 -24.37
CA GLU A 188 27.47 5.50 -24.97
C GLU A 188 27.27 6.99 -24.67
N TRP A 189 27.42 7.40 -23.40
CA TRP A 189 27.07 8.75 -22.96
C TRP A 189 28.18 9.76 -23.21
N LEU A 190 29.44 9.34 -23.03
CA LEU A 190 30.60 10.23 -23.06
C LEU A 190 31.58 9.92 -24.20
N GLY A 191 31.43 8.77 -24.87
CA GLY A 191 32.38 8.32 -25.89
C GLY A 191 33.73 7.88 -25.32
N TRP A 192 33.79 7.51 -24.04
CA TRP A 192 35.03 7.18 -23.33
C TRP A 192 35.40 5.70 -23.44
N GLU A 193 36.68 5.41 -23.60
CA GLU A 193 37.22 4.05 -23.71
C GLU A 193 38.10 3.68 -22.51
N LYS A 194 37.96 2.44 -22.02
CA LYS A 194 38.74 1.94 -20.88
C LYS A 194 40.23 1.82 -21.24
N GLU A 195 41.09 2.11 -20.27
CA GLU A 195 42.55 2.28 -20.40
C GLU A 195 43.02 3.42 -21.31
N VAL A 196 42.12 4.08 -22.05
CA VAL A 196 42.42 5.26 -22.89
C VAL A 196 42.03 6.54 -22.17
N ASP A 197 40.77 6.65 -21.77
CA ASP A 197 40.21 7.83 -21.12
C ASP A 197 40.06 7.64 -19.61
N TRP A 198 39.89 6.40 -19.16
CA TRP A 198 39.72 6.05 -17.74
C TRP A 198 40.23 4.63 -17.45
N ARG A 199 40.58 4.36 -16.19
CA ARG A 199 40.90 3.02 -15.70
C ARG A 199 40.32 2.83 -14.30
N GLU A 200 40.16 1.59 -13.89
CA GLU A 200 39.72 1.28 -12.53
C GLU A 200 40.92 1.09 -11.60
N VAL A 201 40.92 1.79 -10.47
CA VAL A 201 41.92 1.64 -9.41
C VAL A 201 41.18 1.45 -8.08
N ASN A 202 41.29 0.27 -7.48
CA ASN A 202 40.64 -0.07 -6.21
C ASN A 202 39.12 0.23 -6.19
N GLY A 203 38.39 -0.11 -7.26
CA GLY A 203 36.94 0.15 -7.36
C GLY A 203 36.57 1.61 -7.66
N THR A 204 37.55 2.48 -7.88
CA THR A 204 37.33 3.88 -8.28
C THR A 204 37.71 4.07 -9.75
N LEU A 205 36.81 4.70 -10.51
CA LEU A 205 37.07 5.09 -11.89
C LEU A 205 37.96 6.34 -11.90
N VAL A 206 39.19 6.19 -12.38
CA VAL A 206 40.19 7.26 -12.44
C VAL A 206 40.44 7.64 -13.90
N LYS A 207 40.28 8.93 -14.21
CA LYS A 207 40.60 9.46 -15.54
C LYS A 207 42.08 9.28 -15.87
N VAL A 208 42.38 8.76 -17.05
CA VAL A 208 43.75 8.56 -17.54
C VAL A 208 44.04 9.62 -18.59
N GLY A 209 44.80 10.67 -18.23
CA GLY A 209 45.27 11.68 -19.18
C GLY A 209 44.20 12.57 -19.85
N LYS A 210 44.64 13.51 -20.71
CA LYS A 210 43.74 14.33 -21.55
C LYS A 210 43.30 13.51 -22.76
N GLY A 211 42.17 12.81 -22.65
CA GLY A 211 41.48 12.19 -23.78
C GLY A 211 41.20 13.21 -24.91
N SER A 212 41.52 12.81 -26.14
CA SER A 212 41.62 13.65 -27.35
C SER A 212 40.31 13.86 -28.11
N LYS A 213 39.15 13.62 -27.49
CA LYS A 213 37.85 13.80 -28.14
C LYS A 213 37.00 14.76 -27.32
N GLU A 214 36.70 15.91 -27.91
CA GLU A 214 35.73 16.85 -27.36
C GLU A 214 34.40 16.14 -27.12
N SER A 215 33.91 16.25 -25.89
CA SER A 215 32.57 15.84 -25.46
C SER A 215 31.52 16.38 -26.44
N LYS A 216 30.80 15.50 -27.13
CA LYS A 216 29.59 15.87 -27.86
C LYS A 216 28.45 16.05 -26.85
N LEU A 217 28.35 17.25 -26.28
CA LEU A 217 27.14 17.75 -25.61
C LEU A 217 26.52 18.84 -26.48
#